data_AF-A0A9J6E169-F1
#
_entry.id   AF-A0A9J6E169-F1
#
_cell.length_a   1.000
_cell.length_b   1.000
_cell.length_c   1.000
_cell.angle_alpha   90.00
_cell.angle_beta   90.00
_cell.angle_gamma   90.00
#
_symmetry.space_group_name_H-M   'P 1'
#
loop_
_entity.id
_entity.type
_entity.pdbx_description
1 polymer ?
#
loop_
_entity_poly.entity_id
_entity_poly.type
_entity_poly.pdbx_seq_one_letter_code
_entity_poly.pdbx_strand_id
1 'polypeptide(L)'
;MAPTPSSSSSPMASKRGKQYRRLMMEKKAAIIKLVKSSQSQADVSKKFGISKQTVSDFLRKKYKIFEVAEKPSGAEKMNASQGVHPKLEDALVVWLNSMIDKDQQFFRATAALTPAALTAPAVGCMHFFFD
;
A
#
# COMPACT_ATOMS: atom_id res chain seq x y z
N MET A 1 -73.42 -8.21 -4.98
CA MET A 1 -72.30 -7.25 -4.93
C MET A 1 -71.17 -7.88 -4.15
N ALA A 2 -69.99 -7.97 -4.74
CA ALA A 2 -68.82 -8.69 -4.19
C ALA A 2 -68.06 -7.86 -3.14
N PRO A 3 -67.39 -8.50 -2.15
CA PRO A 3 -66.37 -7.86 -1.35
C PRO A 3 -65.02 -7.88 -2.08
N THR A 4 -64.36 -6.72 -2.23
CA THR A 4 -62.95 -6.67 -2.64
C THR A 4 -62.06 -6.51 -1.41
N PRO A 5 -61.14 -7.45 -1.13
CA PRO A 5 -60.07 -7.23 -0.16
C PRO A 5 -58.93 -6.43 -0.81
N SER A 6 -58.75 -5.18 -0.41
CA SER A 6 -57.58 -4.38 -0.79
C SER A 6 -56.35 -4.82 -0.01
N SER A 7 -55.68 -5.86 -0.51
CA SER A 7 -54.37 -6.31 -0.06
C SER A 7 -53.29 -5.31 -0.50
N SER A 8 -53.02 -4.31 0.34
CA SER A 8 -51.86 -3.42 0.22
C SER A 8 -50.60 -4.12 0.73
N SER A 9 -50.06 -5.05 -0.04
CA SER A 9 -48.73 -5.62 0.22
C SER A 9 -47.70 -4.89 -0.66
N SER A 10 -47.22 -3.75 -0.18
CA SER A 10 -46.04 -3.10 -0.77
C SER A 10 -44.80 -3.97 -0.54
N PRO A 11 -44.04 -4.33 -1.58
CA PRO A 11 -42.82 -5.10 -1.41
C PRO A 11 -41.76 -4.19 -0.79
N MET A 12 -41.44 -4.44 0.48
CA MET A 12 -40.27 -3.86 1.14
C MET A 12 -39.01 -4.35 0.42
N ALA A 13 -38.54 -3.58 -0.57
CA ALA A 13 -37.27 -3.80 -1.21
C ALA A 13 -36.15 -3.66 -0.16
N SER A 14 -35.61 -4.80 0.29
CA SER A 14 -34.48 -4.83 1.19
C SER A 14 -33.27 -4.20 0.50
N LYS A 15 -32.90 -2.99 0.92
CA LYS A 15 -31.68 -2.32 0.49
C LYS A 15 -30.49 -3.12 1.04
N ARG A 16 -30.04 -4.13 0.28
CA ARG A 16 -28.77 -4.80 0.50
C ARG A 16 -27.69 -3.71 0.51
N GLY A 17 -27.09 -3.49 1.68
CA GLY A 17 -26.06 -2.47 1.87
C GLY A 17 -24.96 -2.65 0.83
N LYS A 18 -24.76 -1.63 -0.02
CA LYS A 18 -23.74 -1.66 -1.05
C LYS A 18 -22.37 -1.72 -0.35
N GLN A 19 -21.70 -2.87 -0.43
CA GLN A 19 -20.38 -3.05 0.16
C GLN A 19 -19.41 -2.03 -0.46
N TYR A 20 -18.92 -1.09 0.35
CA TYR A 20 -17.99 -0.07 -0.10
C TYR A 20 -16.62 -0.72 -0.33
N ARG A 21 -16.27 -0.94 -1.60
CA ARG A 21 -14.95 -1.47 -1.96
C ARG A 21 -13.92 -0.36 -1.77
N ARG A 22 -12.99 -0.56 -0.83
CA ARG A 22 -11.84 0.35 -0.66
C ARG A 22 -10.97 0.28 -1.91
N LEU A 23 -10.85 1.41 -2.61
CA LEU A 23 -10.02 1.56 -3.81
C LEU A 23 -8.67 2.18 -3.45
N MET A 24 -7.61 1.66 -4.06
CA MET A 24 -6.25 2.15 -3.92
C MET A 24 -6.08 3.52 -4.60
N MET A 25 -5.15 4.33 -4.12
CA MET A 25 -4.97 5.70 -4.64
C MET A 25 -4.53 5.71 -6.12
N GLU A 26 -3.73 4.75 -6.56
CA GLU A 26 -3.38 4.57 -7.98
C GLU A 26 -4.60 4.30 -8.87
N LYS A 27 -5.48 3.38 -8.43
CA LYS A 27 -6.73 3.08 -9.14
C LYS A 27 -7.64 4.30 -9.21
N LYS A 28 -7.69 5.12 -8.15
CA LYS A 28 -8.43 6.40 -8.16
C LYS A 28 -7.82 7.39 -9.16
N ALA A 29 -6.49 7.49 -9.23
CA ALA A 29 -5.80 8.35 -10.19
C ALA A 29 -6.05 7.90 -11.65
N ALA A 30 -6.05 6.59 -11.91
CA ALA A 30 -6.39 6.02 -13.21
C ALA A 30 -7.83 6.36 -13.64
N ILE A 31 -8.80 6.28 -12.73
CA ILE A 31 -10.20 6.68 -12.97
C ILE A 31 -10.26 8.16 -13.39
N ILE A 32 -9.55 9.04 -12.68
CA ILE A 32 -9.54 10.48 -12.99
C ILE A 32 -8.90 10.74 -14.36
N LYS A 33 -7.81 10.04 -14.70
CA LYS A 33 -7.17 10.12 -16.03
C LYS A 33 -8.13 9.67 -17.14
N LEU A 34 -8.87 8.59 -16.94
CA LEU A 34 -9.84 8.07 -17.92
C LEU A 34 -11.03 9.01 -18.17
N VAL A 35 -11.55 9.64 -17.11
CA VAL A 35 -12.62 10.64 -17.27
C VAL A 35 -12.11 11.89 -17.99
N LYS A 36 -10.87 12.30 -17.73
CA LYS A 36 -10.25 13.44 -18.43
C LYS A 36 -9.96 13.14 -19.90
N SER A 37 -9.64 11.90 -20.26
CA SER A 37 -9.37 11.47 -21.63
C SER A 37 -10.66 11.19 -22.45
N SER A 38 -11.76 11.88 -22.12
CA SER A 38 -13.04 11.85 -22.85
C SER A 38 -13.95 10.62 -22.66
N GLN A 39 -13.75 9.79 -21.62
CA GLN A 39 -14.76 8.77 -21.27
C GLN A 39 -15.87 9.34 -20.39
N SER A 40 -17.12 9.03 -20.73
CA SER A 40 -18.27 9.40 -19.91
C SER A 40 -18.18 8.76 -18.52
N GLN A 41 -18.60 9.49 -17.48
CA GLN A 41 -18.65 8.98 -16.11
C GLN A 41 -19.47 7.69 -15.99
N ALA A 42 -20.47 7.50 -16.87
CA ALA A 42 -21.29 6.30 -16.92
C ALA A 42 -20.49 5.07 -17.37
N ASP A 43 -19.62 5.22 -18.37
CA ASP A 43 -18.82 4.12 -18.90
C ASP A 43 -17.68 3.76 -17.93
N VAL A 44 -17.06 4.77 -17.33
CA VAL A 44 -16.07 4.58 -16.27
C VAL A 44 -16.70 3.91 -15.04
N SER A 45 -17.91 4.31 -14.65
CA SER A 45 -18.67 3.67 -13.57
C SER A 45 -18.90 2.18 -13.83
N LYS A 46 -19.30 1.80 -15.05
CA LYS A 46 -19.48 0.39 -15.45
C LYS A 46 -18.15 -0.37 -15.45
N LYS A 47 -17.10 0.20 -16.07
CA LYS A 47 -15.79 -0.43 -16.22
C LYS A 47 -15.13 -0.77 -14.88
N PHE A 48 -15.27 0.10 -13.89
CA PHE A 48 -14.67 -0.09 -12.57
C PHE A 48 -15.64 -0.66 -11.52
N GLY A 49 -16.93 -0.81 -11.85
CA GLY A 49 -17.95 -1.31 -10.92
C GLY A 49 -18.26 -0.34 -9.77
N ILE A 50 -18.11 0.96 -10.00
CA ILE A 50 -18.20 2.01 -8.97
C ILE A 50 -19.45 2.87 -9.21
N SER A 51 -20.05 3.45 -8.17
CA SER A 51 -21.19 4.38 -8.35
C SER A 51 -20.78 5.68 -9.05
N LYS A 52 -21.69 6.29 -9.81
CA LYS A 52 -21.46 7.62 -10.43
C LYS A 52 -21.11 8.68 -9.38
N GLN A 53 -21.73 8.60 -8.20
CA GLN A 53 -21.43 9.51 -7.08
C GLN A 53 -19.96 9.42 -6.65
N THR A 54 -19.44 8.21 -6.50
CA THR A 54 -18.04 7.98 -6.11
C THR A 54 -17.07 8.49 -7.17
N VAL A 55 -17.40 8.37 -8.46
CA VAL A 55 -16.59 8.95 -9.55
C VAL A 55 -16.55 10.49 -9.43
N SER A 56 -17.70 11.12 -9.16
CA SER A 56 -17.78 12.57 -8.91
C SER A 56 -16.96 12.98 -7.68
N ASP A 57 -17.02 12.21 -6.60
CA ASP A 57 -16.23 12.45 -5.39
C ASP A 57 -14.72 12.38 -5.64
N PHE A 58 -14.27 11.46 -6.49
CA PHE A 58 -12.87 11.38 -6.91
C PHE A 58 -12.46 12.57 -7.75
N LEU A 59 -13.31 13.03 -8.69
CA LEU A 59 -13.03 14.22 -9.49
C LEU A 59 -12.94 15.49 -8.63
N ARG A 60 -13.79 15.62 -7.60
CA ARG A 60 -13.74 16.72 -6.65
C ARG A 60 -12.45 16.72 -5.83
N LYS A 61 -11.98 15.53 -5.41
CA LYS A 61 -10.74 15.35 -4.63
C LYS A 61 -9.50 15.10 -5.50
N LYS A 62 -9.55 15.39 -6.81
CA LYS A 62 -8.52 15.03 -7.79
C LYS A 62 -7.10 15.44 -7.40
N TYR A 63 -6.91 16.68 -6.93
CA TYR A 63 -5.59 17.22 -6.57
C TYR A 63 -4.94 16.43 -5.44
N LYS A 64 -5.70 16.13 -4.37
CA LYS A 64 -5.23 15.33 -3.23
C LYS A 64 -4.91 13.89 -3.61
N ILE A 65 -5.64 13.33 -4.59
CA ILE A 65 -5.40 11.97 -5.07
C ILE A 65 -4.10 11.91 -5.88
N PHE A 66 -3.83 12.89 -6.74
CA PHE A 66 -2.57 12.97 -7.49
C PHE A 66 -1.37 13.21 -6.58
N GLU A 67 -1.45 14.15 -5.64
CA GLU A 67 -0.36 14.46 -4.71
C GLU A 67 0.09 13.23 -3.89
N VAL A 68 -0.86 12.39 -3.48
CA VAL A 68 -0.56 11.15 -2.74
C VAL A 68 -0.09 10.02 -3.65
N ALA A 69 -0.58 9.97 -4.90
CA ALA A 69 -0.15 8.96 -5.87
C ALA A 69 1.25 9.23 -6.42
N GLU A 70 1.69 10.49 -6.49
CA GLU A 70 3.02 10.88 -6.98
C GLU A 70 4.11 10.75 -5.92
N LYS A 71 3.76 10.74 -4.63
CA LYS A 71 4.73 10.45 -3.56
C LYS A 71 5.09 8.97 -3.58
N PRO A 72 6.36 8.58 -3.87
CA PRO A 72 6.79 7.20 -3.81
C PRO A 72 6.95 6.76 -2.36
N SER A 73 5.84 6.56 -1.64
CA SER A 73 5.89 5.78 -0.40
C SER A 73 5.74 4.32 -0.79
N GLY A 74 6.70 3.46 -0.45
CA GLY A 74 6.70 2.03 -0.77
C GLY A 74 5.53 1.21 -0.22
N ALA A 75 4.52 1.85 0.36
CA ALA A 75 3.28 1.24 0.84
C ALA A 75 2.08 1.71 0.00
N GLU A 76 1.25 0.76 -0.44
CA GLU A 76 -0.01 1.00 -1.14
C GLU A 76 -0.98 1.82 -0.25
N LYS A 77 -0.95 3.15 -0.40
CA LYS A 77 -1.86 4.01 0.35
C LYS A 77 -3.28 3.89 -0.20
N MET A 78 -4.22 3.61 0.70
CA MET A 78 -5.65 3.65 0.40
C MET A 78 -6.26 5.04 0.64
N ASN A 79 -5.67 5.84 1.52
CA ASN A 79 -6.18 7.13 1.98
C ASN A 79 -5.10 8.21 1.95
N ALA A 80 -5.53 9.47 1.84
CA ALA A 80 -4.67 10.66 1.88
C ALA A 80 -4.47 11.22 3.30
N SER A 81 -4.99 10.56 4.34
CA SER A 81 -4.83 11.06 5.71
C SER A 81 -3.39 10.89 6.15
N GLN A 82 -2.80 11.97 6.66
CA GLN A 82 -1.58 11.86 7.44
C GLN A 82 -1.95 11.52 8.89
N GLY A 83 -0.98 11.00 9.65
CA GLY A 83 -1.13 10.79 11.08
C GLY A 83 -1.28 12.10 11.84
N VAL A 84 -1.44 12.01 13.16
CA VAL A 84 -1.72 13.18 14.03
C VAL A 84 -0.56 14.18 14.01
N HIS A 85 0.67 13.70 13.81
CA HIS A 85 1.88 14.52 13.84
C HIS A 85 2.80 14.19 12.65
N PRO A 86 2.47 14.64 11.42
CA PRO A 86 3.22 14.27 10.21
C PRO A 86 4.69 14.66 10.28
N LYS A 87 5.01 15.84 10.83
CA LYS A 87 6.40 16.30 10.97
C LYS A 87 7.23 15.43 11.92
N LEU A 88 6.60 14.90 12.97
CA LEU A 88 7.27 14.03 13.93
C LEU A 88 7.53 12.66 13.31
N GLU A 89 6.53 12.11 12.61
CA GLU A 89 6.66 10.86 11.87
C GLU A 89 7.78 10.95 10.83
N ASP A 90 7.84 12.04 10.06
CA ASP A 90 8.91 12.27 9.07
C ASP A 90 10.30 12.33 9.74
N ALA A 91 10.44 13.04 10.87
CA ALA A 91 11.70 13.11 11.61
C ALA A 91 12.14 11.73 12.16
N LEU A 92 11.19 10.93 12.65
CA LEU A 92 11.45 9.57 13.14
C LEU A 92 11.91 8.63 12.01
N VAL A 93 11.32 8.74 10.82
CA VAL A 93 11.73 7.97 9.65
C VAL A 93 13.18 8.30 9.26
N VAL A 94 13.53 9.59 9.21
CA VAL A 94 14.91 10.02 8.90
C VAL A 94 15.90 9.49 9.94
N TRP A 95 15.55 9.57 11.22
CA TRP A 95 16.39 9.07 12.30
C TRP A 95 16.59 7.55 12.23
N LEU A 96 15.52 6.79 12.03
CA LEU A 96 15.57 5.33 11.94
C LEU A 96 16.43 4.86 10.75
N ASN A 97 16.24 5.45 9.58
CA ASN A 97 17.06 5.13 8.40
C ASN A 97 18.55 5.44 8.66
N SER A 98 18.82 6.58 9.32
CA SER A 98 20.19 6.95 9.69
C SER A 98 20.84 5.97 10.67
N MET A 99 20.05 5.29 11.52
CA MET A 99 20.56 4.25 12.42
C MET A 99 20.81 2.94 11.68
N ILE A 100 19.88 2.51 10.83
CA ILE A 100 20.03 1.28 10.04
C ILE A 100 21.27 1.36 9.14
N ASP A 101 21.52 2.53 8.52
CA ASP A 101 22.70 2.74 7.69
C ASP A 101 24.00 2.65 8.50
N LYS A 102 24.01 3.13 9.74
CA LYS A 102 25.18 3.04 10.63
C LYS A 102 25.44 1.60 11.07
N ASP A 103 24.39 0.86 11.42
CA ASP A 103 24.51 -0.55 11.80
C ASP A 103 24.99 -1.42 10.62
N GLN A 104 24.50 -1.15 9.41
CA GLN A 104 25.01 -1.82 8.21
C GLN A 104 26.47 -1.50 7.92
N GLN A 105 26.89 -0.24 8.10
CA GLN A 105 28.29 0.16 7.91
C GLN A 105 29.22 -0.49 8.95
N PHE A 106 28.79 -0.58 10.21
CA PHE A 106 29.55 -1.26 11.27
C PHE A 106 29.73 -2.76 11.00
N PHE A 107 28.67 -3.43 10.52
CA PHE A 107 28.74 -4.85 10.15
C PHE A 107 29.60 -5.10 8.90
N ARG A 108 29.56 -4.19 7.91
CA ARG A 108 30.42 -4.29 6.71
C ARG A 108 31.89 -4.02 7.01
N ALA A 109 32.20 -3.08 7.90
CA ALA A 109 33.56 -2.78 8.31
C ALA A 109 34.22 -3.96 9.07
N THR A 110 33.44 -4.68 9.88
CA THR A 110 33.92 -5.87 10.58
C THR A 110 34.09 -7.08 9.66
N ALA A 111 33.25 -7.24 8.63
CA ALA A 111 33.43 -8.27 7.60
C ALA A 111 34.68 -8.04 6.71
N ALA A 112 35.04 -6.78 6.44
CA ALA A 112 36.19 -6.43 5.59
C ALA A 112 37.57 -6.59 6.29
N LEU A 113 37.59 -6.73 7.62
CA LEU A 113 38.80 -6.86 8.44
C LEU A 113 39.09 -8.30 8.88
N THR A 114 38.56 -9.30 8.18
CA THR A 114 39.06 -10.68 8.31
C THR A 114 40.03 -10.96 7.16
N PRO A 115 41.33 -10.59 7.26
CA PRO A 115 42.32 -11.22 6.40
C PRO A 115 42.33 -12.71 6.77
N ALA A 116 42.46 -13.54 5.74
CA ALA A 116 42.60 -14.98 5.80
C ALA A 116 43.83 -15.42 6.61
N ALA A 117 43.82 -15.24 7.93
CA ALA A 117 44.85 -15.66 8.85
C ALA A 117 44.41 -16.89 9.64
N LEU A 118 44.16 -17.98 8.91
CA LEU A 118 44.34 -19.34 9.41
C LEU A 118 44.85 -20.21 8.26
N THR A 119 45.95 -19.77 7.65
CA THR A 119 46.88 -20.72 7.03
C THR A 119 47.59 -21.42 8.18
N ALA A 120 47.10 -22.61 8.53
CA ALA A 120 47.82 -23.49 9.43
C ALA A 120 49.14 -23.88 8.74
N PRO A 121 50.31 -23.72 9.38
CA PRO A 121 51.51 -24.38 8.90
C PRO A 121 51.29 -25.89 9.02
N ALA A 122 51.59 -26.61 7.94
CA ALA A 122 51.74 -28.06 7.96
C ALA A 122 52.84 -28.41 8.96
N VAL A 123 52.46 -28.76 10.19
CA VAL A 123 53.36 -29.39 11.15
C VAL A 123 53.13 -30.88 11.05
N GLY A 124 54.23 -31.58 10.79
CA GLY A 124 54.27 -32.94 10.30
C GLY A 124 53.46 -33.92 11.14
N CYS A 125 52.91 -34.90 10.42
CA CYS A 125 52.47 -36.18 10.92
C CYS A 125 53.68 -36.90 11.55
N MET A 126 54.01 -36.56 12.78
CA MET A 126 54.90 -37.35 13.63
C MET A 126 54.13 -38.57 14.08
N HIS A 127 54.56 -39.72 13.56
CA HIS A 127 54.19 -41.05 14.00
C HIS A 127 54.30 -41.15 15.53
N PHE A 128 53.16 -41.32 16.20
CA PHE A 128 53.14 -41.86 17.55
C PHE A 128 52.71 -43.33 17.47
N PHE A 129 53.71 -44.17 17.69
CA PHE A 129 53.65 -45.57 18.08
C PHE A 129 52.86 -45.67 19.41
N PHE A 130 51.89 -46.58 19.50
CA PHE A 130 51.33 -47.03 20.78
C PHE A 130 51.32 -48.55 20.78
N ASP A 131 51.84 -49.10 21.88
CA ASP A 131 52.03 -50.51 22.27
C ASP A 131 50.99 -51.52 21.76
#